data_AF-A0A7S2Z8D7-F1
#
_entry.id   AF-A0A7S2Z8D7-F1
#
_cell.length_a   1.000
_cell.length_b   1.000
_cell.length_c   1.000
_cell.angle_alpha   90.00
_cell.angle_beta   90.00
_cell.angle_gamma   90.00
#
_symmetry.space_group_name_H-M   'P 1'
#
loop_
_entity.id
_entity.type
_entity.pdbx_description
1 polymer ?
#
loop_
_entity_poly.entity_id
_entity_poly.type
_entity_poly.pdbx_seq_one_letter_code
_entity_poly.pdbx_strand_id
1 'polypeptide(L)'
;REDSDGLVHLQWLERIKGVMGAPSRTNLEDDLIIFPGEAVMKRLNQGGEGSRIYVLKFQEGDRKLFFWFQEEDAGGDESFVKKVNISLNGEEPPEPEPEST
;
A
#
# COMPACT_ATOMS: atom_id res chain seq x y z
N ARG A 1 2.97 -5.69 -8.08
CA ARG A 1 3.26 -6.11 -9.47
C ARG A 1 3.12 -7.62 -9.52
N GLU A 2 2.48 -8.17 -10.54
CA GLU A 2 2.52 -9.61 -10.80
C GLU A 2 3.85 -9.94 -11.50
N ASP A 3 4.67 -10.80 -10.90
CA ASP A 3 5.93 -11.26 -11.50
C ASP A 3 5.66 -12.52 -12.35
N SER A 4 6.68 -13.02 -13.06
CA SER A 4 6.54 -14.16 -13.98
C SER A 4 6.10 -15.48 -13.32
N ASP A 5 6.12 -15.53 -11.98
CA ASP A 5 5.67 -16.66 -11.16
C ASP A 5 4.17 -16.61 -10.81
N GLY A 6 3.48 -15.52 -11.17
CA GLY A 6 2.06 -15.32 -10.87
C GLY A 6 1.80 -14.85 -9.43
N LEU A 7 2.82 -14.40 -8.70
CA LEU A 7 2.67 -13.88 -7.35
C LEU A 7 2.55 -12.35 -7.34
N VAL A 8 1.79 -11.82 -6.39
CA VAL A 8 1.66 -10.37 -6.18
C VAL A 8 2.73 -9.89 -5.22
N HIS A 9 3.62 -9.05 -5.73
CA HIS A 9 4.66 -8.39 -4.96
C HIS A 9 4.27 -6.97 -4.55
N LEU A 10 4.31 -6.69 -3.24
CA LEU A 10 4.32 -5.35 -2.68
C LEU A 10 5.76 -4.97 -2.33
N GLN A 11 6.29 -4.00 -3.08
CA GLN A 11 7.69 -3.62 -3.04
C GLN A 11 7.85 -2.18 -2.55
N TRP A 12 8.82 -1.96 -1.66
CA TRP A 12 9.23 -0.64 -1.22
C TRP A 12 10.68 -0.39 -1.61
N LEU A 13 10.91 0.77 -2.25
CA LEU A 13 12.17 1.10 -2.89
C LEU A 13 12.70 2.46 -2.41
N GLU A 14 14.01 2.53 -2.22
CA GLU A 14 14.69 3.79 -1.97
C GLU A 14 14.71 4.65 -3.25
N ARG A 15 14.23 5.90 -3.16
CA ARG A 15 14.34 6.86 -4.27
C ARG A 15 15.71 7.56 -4.23
N ILE A 16 16.66 7.10 -5.05
CA ILE A 16 17.96 7.78 -5.18
C ILE A 16 17.84 9.01 -6.09
N LYS A 17 18.04 10.22 -5.52
CA LYS A 17 18.06 11.48 -6.28
C LYS A 17 19.17 11.45 -7.35
N GLY A 18 18.80 11.78 -8.58
CA GLY A 18 19.75 11.91 -9.71
C GLY A 18 19.93 10.66 -10.56
N VAL A 19 19.36 9.51 -10.16
CA VAL A 19 19.26 8.34 -11.05
C VAL A 19 18.07 8.54 -11.98
N MET A 20 18.36 8.88 -13.24
CA MET A 20 17.36 9.01 -14.31
C MET A 20 16.98 7.61 -14.81
N GLY A 21 15.94 7.01 -14.25
CA GLY A 21 15.40 5.72 -14.65
C GLY A 21 14.37 5.19 -13.65
N ALA A 22 13.56 4.20 -14.05
CA ALA A 22 12.75 3.45 -13.11
C ALA A 22 13.68 2.78 -12.08
N PRO A 23 13.34 2.80 -10.78
CA PRO A 23 14.19 2.22 -9.75
C PRO A 23 14.53 0.76 -10.08
N SER A 24 15.81 0.43 -10.03
CA SER A 24 16.32 -0.90 -10.31
C SER A 24 16.03 -1.85 -9.14
N ARG A 25 15.99 -3.16 -9.40
CA ARG A 25 15.83 -4.22 -8.38
C ARG A 25 16.89 -4.12 -7.27
N THR A 26 18.01 -3.46 -7.53
CA THR A 26 19.08 -3.15 -6.57
C THR A 26 18.70 -2.16 -5.48
N ASN A 27 17.58 -1.45 -5.64
CA ASN A 27 17.08 -0.43 -4.71
C ASN A 27 15.87 -0.90 -3.90
N LEU A 28 15.56 -2.20 -3.94
CA LEU A 28 14.52 -2.81 -3.11
C LEU A 28 15.00 -2.87 -1.67
N GLU A 29 14.29 -2.18 -0.80
CA GLU A 29 14.46 -2.31 0.65
C GLU A 29 13.54 -3.40 1.18
N ASP A 30 12.30 -3.46 0.69
CA ASP A 30 11.34 -4.51 1.04
C ASP A 30 10.69 -5.13 -0.20
N ASP A 31 10.51 -6.45 -0.18
CA ASP A 31 9.75 -7.22 -1.17
C ASP A 31 8.87 -8.25 -0.45
N LEU A 32 7.56 -8.06 -0.53
CA LEU A 32 6.58 -8.87 0.16
C LEU A 32 5.67 -9.57 -0.85
N ILE A 33 5.62 -10.89 -0.76
CA ILE A 33 4.57 -11.67 -1.42
C ILE A 33 3.32 -11.56 -0.55
N ILE A 34 2.22 -11.13 -1.15
CA ILE A 34 0.92 -10.99 -0.50
C ILE A 34 -0.09 -11.83 -1.27
N PHE A 35 -0.77 -12.76 -0.59
CA PHE A 35 -1.88 -13.50 -1.18
C PHE A 35 -3.20 -12.73 -1.03
N PRO A 36 -4.16 -12.98 -1.94
CA PRO A 36 -5.49 -12.39 -1.83
C PRO A 36 -6.13 -12.65 -0.46
N GLY A 37 -6.61 -11.59 0.16
CA GLY A 37 -7.24 -11.61 1.49
C GLY A 37 -6.27 -11.46 2.66
N GLU A 38 -4.95 -11.56 2.47
CA GLU A 38 -4.00 -11.51 3.59
C GLU A 38 -3.82 -10.10 4.17
N ALA A 39 -3.93 -9.06 3.36
CA ALA A 39 -3.67 -7.69 3.79
C ALA A 39 -4.58 -6.66 3.13
N VAL A 40 -4.91 -5.62 3.90
CA VAL A 40 -5.70 -4.47 3.43
C VAL A 40 -4.98 -3.18 3.81
N MET A 41 -4.85 -2.28 2.85
CA MET A 41 -4.35 -0.93 3.07
C MET A 41 -5.48 0.00 3.50
N LYS A 42 -5.29 0.68 4.63
CA LYS A 42 -6.25 1.64 5.21
C LYS A 42 -5.57 2.95 5.58
N ARG A 43 -6.32 4.06 5.50
CA ARG A 43 -5.88 5.35 6.05
C ARG A 43 -5.98 5.33 7.56
N LEU A 44 -4.98 5.88 8.25
CA LEU A 44 -5.06 6.13 9.69
C LEU A 44 -5.49 7.58 9.94
N ASN A 45 -6.70 7.74 10.50
CA ASN A 45 -7.26 9.05 10.83
C ASN A 45 -6.78 9.59 12.18
N GLN A 46 -6.04 8.77 12.96
CA GLN A 46 -5.54 9.13 14.29
C GLN A 46 -4.43 10.20 14.28
N GLY A 47 -3.90 10.57 13.10
CA GLY A 47 -2.88 11.61 12.96
C GLY A 47 -3.41 13.04 12.84
N GLY A 48 -4.74 13.23 12.86
CA GLY A 48 -5.39 14.54 12.69
C GLY A 48 -5.79 14.85 11.24
N GLU A 49 -6.46 15.99 11.06
CA GLU A 49 -6.94 16.44 9.75
C GLU A 49 -5.73 16.72 8.83
N GLY A 50 -5.64 16.01 7.71
CA GLY A 50 -4.51 16.10 6.76
C GLY A 50 -3.40 15.06 6.96
N SER A 51 -3.49 14.14 7.94
CA SER A 51 -2.50 13.05 8.03
C SER A 51 -2.62 12.09 6.85
N ARG A 52 -1.49 11.88 6.14
CA ARG A 52 -1.35 10.97 4.99
C ARG A 52 -0.57 9.72 5.37
N ILE A 53 -0.94 9.16 6.53
CA ILE A 53 -0.36 7.94 7.08
C ILE A 53 -1.32 6.79 6.78
N TYR A 54 -0.80 5.74 6.20
CA TYR A 54 -1.53 4.55 5.79
C TYR A 54 -0.92 3.32 6.46
N VAL A 55 -1.76 2.33 6.74
CA VAL A 55 -1.35 1.06 7.30
C VAL A 55 -1.73 -0.06 6.34
N LEU A 56 -0.76 -0.91 6.00
CA LEU A 56 -1.04 -2.22 5.46
C LEU A 56 -1.21 -3.17 6.65
N LYS A 57 -2.45 -3.53 6.94
CA LYS A 57 -2.82 -4.42 8.04
C LYS A 57 -2.98 -5.83 7.51
N PHE A 58 -2.21 -6.77 8.07
CA PHE A 58 -2.42 -8.19 7.82
C PHE A 58 -3.63 -8.68 8.62
N GLN A 59 -4.47 -9.53 8.01
CA GLN A 59 -5.68 -10.06 8.65
C GLN A 59 -5.34 -11.10 9.71
N GLU A 60 -4.28 -11.87 9.49
CA GLU A 60 -3.77 -12.84 10.45
C GLU A 60 -2.65 -12.23 11.29
N GLY A 61 -2.80 -12.35 12.62
CA GLY A 61 -1.85 -11.81 13.60
C GLY A 61 -1.90 -10.28 13.74
N ASP A 62 -0.83 -9.73 14.31
CA ASP A 62 -0.73 -8.29 14.64
C ASP A 62 0.26 -7.52 13.75
N ARG A 63 0.69 -8.13 12.63
CA ARG A 63 1.64 -7.51 11.72
C ARG A 63 1.02 -6.29 11.03
N LYS A 64 1.69 -5.14 11.14
CA LYS A 64 1.30 -3.87 10.52
C LYS A 64 2.52 -3.22 9.89
N LEU A 65 2.36 -2.69 8.69
CA LEU A 65 3.36 -1.84 8.04
C LEU A 65 2.77 -0.46 7.83
N PHE A 66 3.53 0.58 8.17
CA PHE A 66 3.09 1.96 8.11
C PHE A 66 3.80 2.69 6.99
N PHE A 67 3.04 3.47 6.23
CA PHE A 67 3.53 4.24 5.07
C PHE A 67 3.05 5.68 5.18
N TRP A 68 3.89 6.63 4.77
CA TRP A 68 3.49 8.01 4.53
C TRP A 68 3.56 8.30 3.03
N PHE A 69 2.53 8.96 2.48
CA PHE A 69 2.58 9.33 1.06
C PHE A 69 3.47 10.55 0.86
N GLN A 70 4.27 10.51 -0.22
CA GLN A 70 5.29 11.53 -0.51
C GLN A 70 4.95 12.38 -1.75
N GLU A 71 3.79 12.16 -2.38
CA GLU A 71 3.29 13.03 -3.46
C GLU A 71 2.95 14.41 -2.90
N GLU A 72 3.13 15.47 -3.68
CA GLU A 72 2.85 16.83 -3.22
C GLU A 72 1.34 17.04 -3.00
N ASP A 73 0.52 16.54 -3.94
CA ASP A 73 -0.93 16.59 -3.87
C ASP A 73 -1.52 15.35 -3.17
N ALA A 74 -2.56 15.58 -2.36
CA ALA A 74 -3.32 14.55 -1.65
C ALA A 74 -4.56 14.07 -2.42
N GLY A 75 -4.98 14.77 -3.49
CA GLY A 75 -6.17 14.41 -4.27
C GLY A 75 -6.12 13.00 -4.89
N GLY A 76 -4.93 12.45 -5.09
CA GLY A 76 -4.72 11.09 -5.63
C GLY A 76 -4.78 9.96 -4.60
N ASP A 77 -4.75 10.27 -3.30
CA ASP A 77 -4.49 9.29 -2.23
C ASP A 77 -5.51 8.15 -2.19
N GLU A 78 -6.80 8.48 -2.18
CA GLU A 78 -7.87 7.48 -2.11
C GLU A 78 -7.85 6.55 -3.32
N SER A 79 -7.62 7.11 -4.51
CA SER A 79 -7.51 6.34 -5.74
C SER A 79 -6.31 5.39 -5.71
N PHE A 80 -5.20 5.81 -5.10
CA PHE A 80 -4.01 4.99 -4.94
C PHE A 80 -4.28 3.83 -3.98
N VAL A 81 -4.88 4.08 -2.82
CA VAL A 81 -5.24 3.04 -1.85
C VAL A 81 -6.20 2.03 -2.48
N LYS A 82 -7.19 2.49 -3.24
CA LYS A 82 -8.12 1.62 -3.97
C LYS A 82 -7.39 0.71 -4.96
N LYS A 83 -6.47 1.26 -5.76
CA LYS A 83 -5.65 0.49 -6.70
C LYS A 83 -4.77 -0.54 -6.00
N VAL A 84 -4.16 -0.18 -4.86
CA VAL A 84 -3.36 -1.12 -4.05
C VAL A 84 -4.23 -2.29 -3.60
N ASN A 85 -5.38 -2.03 -2.97
CA ASN A 85 -6.25 -3.09 -2.47
C ASN A 85 -6.76 -4.01 -3.58
N ILE A 86 -7.12 -3.46 -4.76
CA ILE A 86 -7.51 -4.26 -5.93
C ILE A 86 -6.33 -5.11 -6.42
N SER A 87 -5.13 -4.54 -6.49
CA SER A 87 -3.93 -5.27 -6.93
C SER A 87 -3.55 -6.41 -5.99
N LEU A 88 -3.78 -6.23 -4.68
CA LEU A 88 -3.48 -7.24 -3.67
C LEU A 88 -4.53 -8.36 -3.62
N ASN A 89 -5.81 -8.01 -3.78
CA ASN A 89 -6.91 -8.93 -3.48
C ASN A 89 -7.70 -9.39 -4.71
N GLY A 90 -7.46 -8.82 -5.89
CA GLY A 90 -8.18 -9.14 -7.13
C GLY A 90 -9.61 -8.60 -7.19
N GLU A 91 -10.16 -8.10 -6.08
CA GLU A 91 -11.53 -7.57 -5.97
C GLU A 91 -11.53 -6.18 -5.32
N GLU A 92 -12.55 -5.39 -5.64
CA GLU A 92 -12.80 -4.13 -4.95
C GLU A 92 -13.22 -4.44 -3.51
N PRO A 93 -12.54 -3.91 -2.47
CA PRO A 93 -12.93 -4.18 -1.11
C PRO A 93 -14.37 -3.72 -0.89
N PRO A 94 -15.19 -4.48 -0.12
CA PRO A 94 -16.54 -4.04 0.20
C PRO A 94 -16.48 -2.64 0.82
N GLU A 95 -17.41 -1.77 0.41
CA GLU A 95 -17.55 -0.41 0.92
C GLU A 95 -17.45 -0.44 2.45
N PRO A 96 -16.67 0.45 3.09
CA PRO A 96 -16.50 0.40 4.53
C PRO A 96 -17.87 0.52 5.20
N GLU A 97 -18.30 -0.55 5.86
CA GLU A 97 -19.45 -0.54 6.77
C GLU A 97 -19.27 0.63 7.74
N PRO A 98 -20.27 1.51 7.92
CA PRO A 98 -20.15 2.63 8.84
C PRO A 98 -19.86 2.08 10.23
N GLU A 99 -18.69 2.44 10.76
CA GLU A 99 -18.27 2.03 12.11
C GLU A 99 -19.38 2.46 13.08
N SER A 100 -20.05 1.47 13.68
CA SER A 100 -21.16 1.73 14.60
C SER A 100 -20.65 2.54 15.79
N THR A 101 -21.32 3.66 16.04
CA THR A 101 -21.05 4.69 17.06
C THR A 101 -20.83 4.14 18.45
#